data_AF-X0SA94-F1
#
_entry.id   AF-X0SA94-F1
#
_cell.length_a   1.000
_cell.length_b   1.000
_cell.length_c   1.000
_cell.angle_alpha   90.00
_cell.angle_beta   90.00
_cell.angle_gamma   90.00
#
_symmetry.space_group_name_H-M   'P 1'
#
loop_
_entity.id
_entity.type
_entity.pdbx_description
1 polymer ?
#
loop_
_entity_poly.entity_id
_entity_poly.type
_entity_poly.pdbx_seq_one_letter_code
_entity_poly.pdbx_strand_id
1 'polypeptide(L)'
;APQKQNQARVAAVYFSDGKVLTGKISLTPGRSFKLNIPKAGKLKTTDMVTGEDVQYGKVRRFTFEPVREIRFYPEKEEMRRSWKFIETTKYNEETAEADYSPAAKEYSGKPYPLRYLAATVIFNSDESLQGHLYTVTVYLKTKEKTYRLVLRSKQRGGEGTMLDELVYVNRIKLLDEGKDIAAKVTVKFSDMRFGPEDAVQAVTRESLTPIPTKMTESDDTCVVESAFGEEFYLAVRKGGKYIVGWPKEQDKQLFALARDHIRRQKDFYNDKKLLGVLAGTDGKEVLTLVSLRRKVAPTHFGEIGGEWDRELGTVVEPWRLSIWRWKYDRVNQELILSSRGTFFRIILLPKDSTPEVVISEKLWQLQQKDDT
;
A
#
# COMPACT_ATOMS: atom_id res chain seq x y z
N ALA A 1 5.37 22.30 -10.41
CA ALA A 1 4.93 22.65 -9.03
C ALA A 1 6.08 22.36 -8.08
N PRO A 2 6.36 23.22 -7.08
CA PRO A 2 7.42 22.95 -6.13
C PRO A 2 7.08 21.66 -5.37
N GLN A 3 8.07 20.80 -5.16
CA GLN A 3 7.96 19.63 -4.27
C GLN A 3 7.20 20.07 -3.02
N LYS A 4 6.07 19.41 -2.69
CA LYS A 4 5.47 19.54 -1.36
C LYS A 4 6.58 19.20 -0.36
N GLN A 5 7.23 20.22 0.19
CA GLN A 5 8.19 20.06 1.26
C GLN A 5 7.44 19.32 2.35
N ASN A 6 8.01 18.24 2.90
CA ASN A 6 7.54 17.75 4.19
C ASN A 6 7.71 18.92 5.16
N GLN A 7 6.61 19.62 5.43
CA GLN A 7 6.65 20.82 6.22
C GLN A 7 7.06 20.39 7.63
N ALA A 8 8.01 21.12 8.19
CA ALA A 8 8.40 20.86 9.56
C ALA A 8 7.24 21.29 10.47
N ARG A 9 6.74 20.36 11.27
CA ARG A 9 5.59 20.55 12.17
C ARG A 9 6.07 20.76 13.59
N VAL A 10 5.33 21.50 14.42
CA VAL A 10 5.68 21.65 15.84
C VAL A 10 5.23 20.40 16.58
N ALA A 11 6.11 19.76 17.35
CA ALA A 11 5.83 18.50 18.02
C ALA A 11 6.48 18.38 19.40
N ALA A 12 5.83 17.59 20.26
CA ALA A 12 6.42 17.01 21.47
C ALA A 12 6.68 15.52 21.23
N VAL A 13 7.93 15.09 21.46
CA VAL A 13 8.38 13.70 21.37
C VAL A 13 8.63 13.18 22.78
N TYR A 14 7.93 12.11 23.13
CA TYR A 14 7.99 11.45 24.42
C TYR A 14 8.75 10.13 24.27
N PHE A 15 9.63 9.88 25.22
CA PHE A 15 10.41 8.66 25.30
C PHE A 15 9.86 7.77 26.42
N SER A 16 10.13 6.47 26.32
CA SER A 16 9.68 5.46 27.28
C SER A 16 10.28 5.64 28.67
N ASP A 17 11.38 6.38 28.82
CA ASP A 17 12.02 6.74 30.08
C ASP A 17 11.44 8.01 30.73
N GLY A 18 10.39 8.59 30.15
CA GLY A 18 9.73 9.81 30.62
C GLY A 18 10.35 11.10 30.09
N LYS A 19 11.46 11.05 29.34
CA LYS A 19 12.04 12.24 28.70
C LYS A 19 11.08 12.80 27.65
N VAL A 20 10.98 14.13 27.59
CA VAL A 20 10.18 14.85 26.58
C VAL A 20 11.04 15.90 25.88
N LEU A 21 10.99 15.93 24.55
CA LEU A 21 11.64 16.95 23.72
C LEU A 21 10.60 17.67 22.88
N THR A 22 10.68 19.01 22.81
CA THR A 22 9.75 19.82 22.01
C THR A 22 10.50 20.64 20.97
N GLY A 23 10.00 20.68 19.74
CA GLY A 23 10.64 21.40 18.64
C GLY A 23 9.93 21.21 17.30
N LYS A 24 10.58 21.64 16.22
CA LYS A 24 10.10 21.40 14.86
C LYS A 24 10.55 20.02 14.39
N ILE A 25 9.61 19.13 14.10
CA ILE A 25 9.85 17.78 13.61
C ILE A 25 9.69 17.72 12.10
N SER A 26 10.58 16.99 11.43
CA SER A 26 10.49 16.76 9.99
C SER A 26 11.03 15.38 9.60
N LEU A 27 10.50 14.85 8.51
CA LEU A 27 11.09 13.71 7.80
C LEU A 27 12.27 14.18 6.94
N THR A 28 13.15 13.26 6.56
CA THR A 28 14.08 13.52 5.46
C THR A 28 13.28 13.97 4.21
N PRO A 29 13.71 15.02 3.49
CA PRO A 29 13.02 15.47 2.28
C PRO A 29 12.76 14.33 1.30
N GLY A 30 11.54 14.27 0.75
CA GLY A 30 11.11 13.22 -0.17
C GLY A 30 10.86 11.84 0.46
N ARG A 31 10.91 11.70 1.79
CA ARG A 31 10.52 10.47 2.50
C ARG A 31 9.09 10.57 3.03
N SER A 32 8.44 9.43 3.12
CA SER A 32 7.16 9.27 3.80
C SER A 32 7.30 8.23 4.90
N PHE A 33 6.38 8.24 5.84
CA PHE A 33 6.12 7.08 6.67
C PHE A 33 5.66 5.91 5.81
N LYS A 34 5.90 4.70 6.33
CA LYS A 34 5.42 3.43 5.75
C LYS A 34 4.90 2.59 6.90
N LEU A 35 3.58 2.46 6.99
CA LEU A 35 2.91 1.66 8.01
C LEU A 35 2.37 0.40 7.36
N ASN A 36 2.89 -0.76 7.77
CA ASN A 36 2.33 -2.04 7.35
C ASN A 36 1.17 -2.39 8.27
N ILE A 37 -0.03 -2.46 7.70
CA ILE A 37 -1.23 -2.83 8.44
C ILE A 37 -1.34 -4.36 8.41
N PRO A 38 -1.22 -5.06 9.55
CA PRO A 38 -1.28 -6.51 9.60
C PRO A 38 -2.63 -7.03 9.09
N LYS A 39 -2.63 -8.24 8.52
CA LYS A 39 -3.85 -8.90 8.02
C LYS A 39 -4.75 -9.27 9.21
N ALA A 40 -6.00 -8.83 9.22
CA ALA A 40 -7.05 -9.39 10.06
C ALA A 40 -8.08 -10.09 9.17
N GLY A 41 -8.35 -11.39 9.39
CA GLY A 41 -9.45 -12.13 8.74
C GLY A 41 -9.08 -13.01 7.51
N LYS A 42 -10.05 -13.84 7.09
CA LYS A 42 -10.02 -14.65 5.85
C LYS A 42 -10.68 -13.85 4.73
N LEU A 43 -9.94 -13.61 3.65
CA LEU A 43 -10.44 -13.02 2.40
C LEU A 43 -11.64 -13.83 1.88
N LYS A 44 -12.81 -13.21 1.69
CA LYS A 44 -13.89 -13.78 0.88
C LYS A 44 -13.81 -13.20 -0.53
N THR A 45 -13.81 -14.08 -1.53
CA THR A 45 -13.64 -13.72 -2.95
C THR A 45 -14.83 -12.96 -3.55
N THR A 46 -16.01 -13.04 -2.93
CA THR A 46 -17.25 -12.36 -3.34
C THR A 46 -17.30 -10.88 -2.96
N ASP A 47 -16.57 -10.46 -1.92
CA ASP A 47 -16.71 -9.15 -1.27
C ASP A 47 -15.74 -8.09 -1.88
N MET A 48 -15.07 -8.44 -2.98
CA MET A 48 -13.97 -7.65 -3.57
C MET A 48 -14.40 -6.52 -4.53
N VAL A 49 -15.71 -6.26 -4.65
CA VAL A 49 -16.28 -5.23 -5.53
C VAL A 49 -16.64 -3.94 -4.77
N THR A 50 -16.84 -3.99 -3.45
CA THR A 50 -17.41 -2.89 -2.65
C THR A 50 -16.38 -2.07 -1.87
N GLY A 51 -15.08 -2.40 -1.95
CA GLY A 51 -14.04 -1.69 -1.20
C GLY A 51 -14.11 -1.87 0.32
N GLU A 52 -15.07 -2.62 0.86
CA GLU A 52 -15.20 -2.87 2.31
C GLU A 52 -14.03 -3.69 2.88
N ASP A 53 -13.32 -4.41 2.01
CA ASP A 53 -12.28 -5.36 2.37
C ASP A 53 -10.86 -4.85 2.06
N VAL A 54 -10.60 -3.55 2.19
CA VAL A 54 -9.29 -2.96 1.76
C VAL A 54 -8.43 -2.45 2.90
N GLN A 55 -8.12 -3.33 3.85
CA GLN A 55 -7.02 -3.10 4.81
C GLN A 55 -6.07 -4.30 4.99
N TYR A 56 -6.08 -5.28 4.07
CA TYR A 56 -5.21 -6.46 4.17
C TYR A 56 -3.74 -6.18 3.80
N GLY A 57 -2.81 -6.28 4.76
CA GLY A 57 -1.38 -6.50 4.48
C GLY A 57 -0.73 -5.45 3.56
N LYS A 58 -1.25 -4.22 3.56
CA LYS A 58 -0.78 -3.14 2.69
C LYS A 58 0.04 -2.12 3.48
N VAL A 59 1.02 -1.57 2.78
CA VAL A 59 1.87 -0.49 3.29
C VAL A 59 1.21 0.83 2.97
N ARG A 60 0.64 1.50 3.98
CA ARG A 60 0.17 2.88 3.88
C ARG A 60 1.34 3.84 3.95
N ARG A 61 1.26 4.92 3.17
CA ARG A 61 2.24 6.00 3.16
C ARG A 61 1.56 7.30 3.58
N PHE A 62 2.23 8.08 4.41
CA PHE A 62 1.74 9.39 4.87
C PHE A 62 2.93 10.25 5.31
N THR A 63 2.71 11.55 5.50
CA THR A 63 3.69 12.51 6.00
C THR A 63 3.30 12.97 7.42
N PHE A 64 3.93 14.01 7.96
CA PHE A 64 3.44 14.61 9.21
C PHE A 64 2.21 15.50 9.02
N GLU A 65 1.93 15.98 7.81
CA GLU A 65 0.82 16.90 7.54
C GLU A 65 -0.54 16.41 8.07
N PRO A 66 -0.96 15.17 7.76
CA PRO A 66 -2.28 14.68 8.16
C PRO A 66 -2.31 14.16 9.61
N VAL A 67 -1.16 14.07 10.27
CA VAL A 67 -1.00 13.34 11.53
C VAL A 67 -1.18 14.28 12.71
N ARG A 68 -2.03 13.87 13.64
CA ARG A 68 -2.17 14.50 14.96
C ARG A 68 -1.24 13.88 15.98
N GLU A 69 -1.13 12.55 15.95
CA GLU A 69 -0.37 11.81 16.94
C GLU A 69 0.12 10.46 16.40
N ILE A 70 1.33 10.05 16.79
CA ILE A 70 1.83 8.68 16.59
C ILE A 70 2.16 8.10 17.95
N ARG A 71 1.59 6.95 18.28
CA ARG A 71 1.87 6.20 19.51
C ARG A 71 2.61 4.92 19.15
N PHE A 72 3.59 4.55 19.96
CA PHE A 72 4.33 3.30 19.86
C PHE A 72 4.20 2.54 21.18
N TYR A 73 4.07 1.23 21.08
CA TYR A 73 3.98 0.36 22.25
C TYR A 73 4.61 -1.01 21.95
N PRO A 74 5.12 -1.71 22.97
CA PRO A 74 5.67 -3.05 22.80
C PRO A 74 4.55 -4.00 22.42
N GLU A 75 4.69 -4.65 21.27
CA GLU A 75 3.80 -5.73 20.84
C GLU A 75 4.33 -7.09 21.33
N LYS A 76 5.65 -7.25 21.24
CA LYS A 76 6.35 -8.45 21.69
C LYS A 76 7.69 -8.08 22.29
N GLU A 77 7.96 -8.65 23.46
CA GLU A 77 9.23 -8.54 24.16
C GLU A 77 9.74 -9.94 24.48
N GLU A 78 11.04 -10.16 24.27
CA GLU A 78 11.66 -11.45 24.55
C GLU A 78 13.14 -11.27 24.90
N MET A 79 13.61 -12.09 25.83
CA MET A 79 15.03 -12.27 26.06
C MET A 79 15.51 -13.39 25.14
N ARG A 80 16.45 -13.08 24.24
CA ARG A 80 17.03 -14.07 23.33
C ARG A 80 18.48 -14.33 23.68
N ARG A 81 18.96 -15.50 23.30
CA ARG A 81 20.37 -15.86 23.36
C ARG A 81 20.86 -16.19 21.96
N SER A 82 22.11 -15.86 21.67
CA SER A 82 22.74 -16.24 20.41
C SER A 82 22.77 -17.77 20.32
N TRP A 83 22.56 -18.32 19.13
CA TRP A 83 22.60 -19.77 18.93
C TRP A 83 23.06 -20.13 17.52
N LYS A 84 23.60 -21.33 17.37
CA LYS A 84 23.92 -21.95 16.08
C LYS A 84 23.38 -23.38 16.04
N PHE A 85 23.08 -23.87 14.85
CA PHE A 85 22.84 -25.30 14.66
C PHE A 85 24.16 -26.04 14.83
N ILE A 86 24.15 -27.16 15.57
CA ILE A 86 25.34 -27.98 15.81
C ILE A 86 25.38 -29.26 14.98
N GLU A 87 24.30 -29.57 14.27
CA GLU A 87 24.23 -30.79 13.47
C GLU A 87 24.55 -30.49 12.01
N THR A 88 25.38 -31.36 11.43
CA THR A 88 25.66 -31.39 10.01
C THR A 88 24.56 -32.18 9.31
N THR A 89 23.96 -31.62 8.27
CA THR A 89 22.98 -32.32 7.43
C THR A 89 23.56 -33.66 6.99
N LYS A 90 22.89 -34.76 7.32
CA LYS A 90 23.25 -36.07 6.78
C LYS A 90 22.67 -36.14 5.38
N TYR A 91 23.54 -35.97 4.39
CA TYR A 91 23.20 -36.15 2.98
C TYR A 91 23.60 -37.56 2.56
N ASN A 92 22.64 -38.35 2.08
CA ASN A 92 22.93 -39.64 1.47
C ASN A 92 23.17 -39.41 -0.04
N GLU A 93 24.42 -39.58 -0.48
CA GLU A 93 24.79 -39.37 -1.89
C GLU A 93 24.15 -40.41 -2.83
N GLU A 94 23.82 -41.61 -2.35
CA GLU A 94 23.27 -42.69 -3.17
C GLU A 94 21.76 -42.52 -3.44
N THR A 95 21.02 -41.95 -2.48
CA THR A 95 19.57 -41.71 -2.62
C THR A 95 19.21 -40.25 -2.93
N ALA A 96 20.20 -39.35 -2.90
CA ALA A 96 20.03 -37.89 -2.97
C ALA A 96 19.05 -37.33 -1.91
N GLU A 97 18.87 -38.06 -0.80
CA GLU A 97 18.01 -37.65 0.29
C GLU A 97 18.83 -36.94 1.38
N ALA A 98 18.38 -35.74 1.74
CA ALA A 98 18.91 -34.99 2.87
C ALA A 98 18.00 -35.18 4.08
N ASP A 99 18.53 -35.73 5.16
CA ASP A 99 17.84 -35.77 6.43
C ASP A 99 18.03 -34.42 7.15
N TYR A 100 16.98 -33.60 7.12
CA TYR A 100 16.89 -32.31 7.82
C TYR A 100 16.31 -32.43 9.24
N SER A 101 16.10 -33.65 9.75
CA SER A 101 15.33 -33.90 10.97
C SER A 101 15.95 -33.41 12.27
N PRO A 102 17.29 -33.32 12.45
CA PRO A 102 17.81 -32.89 13.74
C PRO A 102 18.21 -31.40 13.67
N ALA A 103 17.56 -30.60 14.52
CA ALA A 103 17.71 -29.14 14.60
C ALA A 103 18.24 -28.72 15.98
N ALA A 104 19.19 -29.48 16.54
CA ALA A 104 19.76 -29.16 17.84
C ALA A 104 20.50 -27.81 17.79
N LYS A 105 20.22 -26.96 18.77
CA LYS A 105 20.76 -25.60 18.89
C LYS A 105 21.73 -25.52 20.06
N GLU A 106 22.95 -25.07 19.79
CA GLU A 106 23.88 -24.66 20.84
C GLU A 106 23.74 -23.16 21.07
N TYR A 107 23.46 -22.78 22.31
CA TYR A 107 23.29 -21.39 22.73
C TYR A 107 24.59 -20.83 23.31
N SER A 108 24.95 -19.61 22.92
CA SER A 108 26.17 -18.92 23.35
C SER A 108 25.89 -17.49 23.81
N GLY A 109 26.86 -16.88 24.52
CA GLY A 109 26.76 -15.51 25.03
C GLY A 109 25.80 -15.33 26.21
N LYS A 110 25.58 -14.10 26.65
CA LYS A 110 24.54 -13.77 27.65
C LYS A 110 23.20 -13.47 26.94
N PRO A 111 22.05 -13.65 27.61
CA PRO A 111 20.77 -13.19 27.06
C PRO A 111 20.80 -11.70 26.71
N TYR A 112 20.09 -11.30 25.67
CA TYR A 112 19.91 -9.92 25.25
C TYR A 112 18.43 -9.63 25.00
N PRO A 113 17.98 -8.38 25.22
CA PRO A 113 16.58 -8.02 25.09
C PRO A 113 16.26 -7.73 23.63
N LEU A 114 15.07 -8.15 23.20
CA LEU A 114 14.53 -7.89 21.89
C LEU A 114 13.09 -7.40 22.02
N ARG A 115 12.81 -6.21 21.47
CA ARG A 115 11.48 -5.59 21.47
C ARG A 115 11.01 -5.37 20.05
N TYR A 116 9.75 -5.72 19.80
CA TYR A 116 9.00 -5.39 18.61
C TYR A 116 7.96 -4.33 18.97
N LEU A 117 7.91 -3.26 18.19
CA LEU A 117 7.02 -2.13 18.40
C LEU A 117 5.89 -2.14 17.38
N ALA A 118 4.66 -2.05 17.87
CA ALA A 118 3.50 -1.65 17.09
C ALA A 118 3.34 -0.12 17.17
N ALA A 119 2.60 0.42 16.21
CA ALA A 119 2.31 1.84 16.13
C ALA A 119 0.82 2.08 15.86
N THR A 120 0.26 3.08 16.54
CA THR A 120 -1.04 3.67 16.21
C THR A 120 -0.81 5.08 15.70
N VAL A 121 -1.27 5.36 14.50
CA VAL A 121 -1.23 6.68 13.88
C VAL A 121 -2.63 7.27 13.96
N ILE A 122 -2.75 8.44 14.55
CA ILE A 122 -4.00 9.16 14.73
C ILE A 122 -3.93 10.41 13.84
N PHE A 123 -4.90 10.56 12.96
CA PHE A 123 -4.97 11.67 12.01
C PHE A 123 -5.78 12.84 12.59
N ASN A 124 -5.71 14.01 11.94
CA ASN A 124 -6.54 15.16 12.30
C ASN A 124 -8.03 14.87 12.09
N SER A 125 -8.35 13.97 11.16
CA SER A 125 -9.70 13.48 10.86
C SER A 125 -10.33 12.61 11.96
N ASP A 126 -9.66 12.47 13.11
CA ASP A 126 -9.94 11.50 14.19
C ASP A 126 -9.83 10.01 13.81
N GLU A 127 -9.57 9.70 12.55
CA GLU A 127 -9.28 8.34 12.12
C GLU A 127 -7.97 7.84 12.71
N SER A 128 -7.86 6.51 12.86
CA SER A 128 -6.63 5.89 13.32
C SER A 128 -6.28 4.65 12.51
N LEU A 129 -4.97 4.43 12.36
CA LEU A 129 -4.41 3.23 11.74
C LEU A 129 -3.47 2.54 12.72
N GLN A 130 -3.64 1.23 12.86
CA GLN A 130 -2.75 0.41 13.67
C GLN A 130 -1.91 -0.50 12.78
N GLY A 131 -0.62 -0.62 13.08
CA GLY A 131 0.26 -1.55 12.39
C GLY A 131 1.72 -1.42 12.78
N HIS A 132 2.63 -1.82 11.89
CA HIS A 132 4.07 -1.73 12.12
C HIS A 132 4.67 -0.62 11.28
N LEU A 133 5.17 0.42 11.96
CA LEU A 133 5.85 1.51 11.28
C LEU A 133 7.24 1.06 10.88
N TYR A 134 7.55 1.11 9.59
CA TYR A 134 8.88 0.77 9.09
C TYR A 134 9.90 1.74 9.68
N THR A 135 11.10 1.21 9.96
CA THR A 135 12.17 2.00 10.56
C THR A 135 12.43 3.26 9.73
N VAL A 136 12.31 4.42 10.37
CA VAL A 136 12.44 5.72 9.72
C VAL A 136 13.19 6.69 10.62
N THR A 137 13.99 7.56 10.02
CA THR A 137 14.67 8.65 10.74
C THR A 137 13.84 9.93 10.62
N VAL A 138 13.60 10.57 11.76
CA VAL A 138 13.00 11.91 11.84
C VAL A 138 13.99 12.85 12.53
N TYR A 139 13.90 14.13 12.20
CA TYR A 139 14.74 15.17 12.77
C TYR A 139 13.89 16.08 13.63
N LEU A 140 14.32 16.32 14.87
CA LEU A 140 13.66 17.26 15.78
C LEU A 140 14.61 18.43 16.05
N LYS A 141 14.31 19.60 15.48
CA LYS A 141 15.02 20.84 15.74
C LYS A 141 14.45 21.51 16.98
N THR A 142 15.19 21.46 18.08
CA THR A 142 14.88 22.17 19.33
C THR A 142 15.57 23.54 19.35
N LYS A 143 15.39 24.32 20.42
CA LYS A 143 16.12 25.58 20.62
C LYS A 143 17.64 25.37 20.73
N GLU A 144 18.06 24.25 21.32
CA GLU A 144 19.48 23.97 21.60
C GLU A 144 20.18 23.30 20.42
N LYS A 145 19.56 22.24 19.87
CA LYS A 145 20.15 21.42 18.82
C LYS A 145 19.13 20.65 18.01
N THR A 146 19.62 20.04 16.93
CA THR A 146 18.86 19.08 16.12
C THR A 146 19.14 17.66 16.60
N TYR A 147 18.09 16.94 16.97
CA TYR A 147 18.14 15.53 17.32
C TYR A 147 17.80 14.69 16.09
N ARG A 148 18.62 13.68 15.82
CA ARG A 148 18.30 12.62 14.85
C ARG A 148 17.65 11.47 15.61
N LEU A 149 16.36 11.25 15.41
CA LEU A 149 15.59 10.22 16.09
C LEU A 149 15.30 9.08 15.12
N VAL A 150 15.63 7.85 15.51
CA VAL A 150 15.35 6.66 14.71
C VAL A 150 14.14 5.95 15.31
N LEU A 151 13.00 6.05 14.64
CA LEU A 151 11.77 5.33 15.00
C LEU A 151 11.94 3.90 14.47
N ARG A 152 12.17 2.93 15.36
CA ARG A 152 12.44 1.53 15.00
C ARG A 152 11.17 0.69 15.16
N SER A 153 10.92 -0.24 14.24
CA SER A 153 9.92 -1.31 14.47
C SER A 153 10.46 -2.42 15.38
N LYS A 154 11.78 -2.51 15.51
CA LYS A 154 12.47 -3.54 16.30
C LYS A 154 13.71 -2.96 16.98
N GLN A 155 13.86 -3.26 18.25
CA GLN A 155 15.03 -2.90 19.05
C GLN A 155 15.70 -4.15 19.59
N ARG A 156 17.04 -4.13 19.62
CA ARG A 156 17.89 -5.17 20.18
C ARG A 156 18.88 -4.49 21.11
N GLY A 157 18.96 -4.97 22.35
CA GLY A 157 19.96 -4.52 23.31
C GLY A 157 21.28 -5.27 23.19
N GLY A 158 22.22 -4.90 24.06
CA GLY A 158 23.48 -5.62 24.22
C GLY A 158 23.28 -6.95 24.93
N GLU A 159 24.32 -7.79 24.91
CA GLU A 159 24.34 -8.97 25.75
C GLU A 159 24.44 -8.58 27.22
N GLY A 160 23.58 -9.17 28.05
CA GLY A 160 23.49 -8.89 29.48
C GLY A 160 22.67 -7.65 29.87
N THR A 161 22.13 -6.90 28.91
CA THR A 161 21.25 -5.75 29.20
C THR A 161 19.79 -6.21 29.40
N MET A 162 18.98 -5.39 30.04
CA MET A 162 17.56 -5.67 30.29
C MET A 162 16.62 -4.91 29.35
N LEU A 163 15.33 -5.29 29.35
CA LEU A 163 14.30 -4.69 28.47
C LEU A 163 14.01 -3.21 28.79
N ASP A 164 14.11 -2.82 30.05
CA ASP A 164 13.92 -1.45 30.55
C ASP A 164 15.00 -0.48 30.05
N GLU A 165 16.22 -0.96 29.83
CA GLU A 165 17.32 -0.20 29.23
C GLU A 165 17.07 0.16 27.75
N LEU A 166 16.12 -0.51 27.09
CA LEU A 166 15.74 -0.19 25.71
C LEU A 166 14.82 1.04 25.67
N VAL A 167 15.39 2.24 25.71
CA VAL A 167 14.61 3.47 25.54
C VAL A 167 14.13 3.63 24.10
N TYR A 168 12.86 3.98 23.91
CA TYR A 168 12.27 4.25 22.59
C TYR A 168 11.34 5.46 22.63
N VAL A 169 11.02 6.01 21.46
CA VAL A 169 9.97 7.03 21.32
C VAL A 169 8.63 6.32 21.46
N ASN A 170 7.89 6.58 22.54
CA ASN A 170 6.58 5.99 22.77
C ASN A 170 5.44 6.86 22.21
N ARG A 171 5.67 8.16 22.01
CA ARG A 171 4.65 9.08 21.51
C ARG A 171 5.28 10.26 20.78
N ILE A 172 4.69 10.64 19.66
CA ILE A 172 4.94 11.91 18.96
C ILE A 172 3.58 12.61 18.87
N LYS A 173 3.44 13.76 19.54
CA LYS A 173 2.24 14.58 19.49
C LYS A 173 2.54 15.85 18.71
N LEU A 174 1.80 16.10 17.63
CA LEU A 174 1.87 17.37 16.92
C LEU A 174 1.11 18.42 17.74
N LEU A 175 1.68 19.61 17.86
CA LEU A 175 1.22 20.70 18.72
C LEU A 175 0.60 21.85 17.93
N ASP A 176 0.76 21.83 16.61
CA ASP A 176 0.14 22.75 15.66
C ASP A 176 -1.01 22.08 14.92
N GLU A 177 -1.92 22.88 14.38
CA GLU A 177 -2.96 22.41 13.49
C GLU A 177 -2.33 21.93 12.18
N GLY A 178 -2.74 20.74 11.72
CA GLY A 178 -2.28 20.19 10.45
C GLY A 178 -3.24 20.42 9.31
N LYS A 179 -2.98 19.74 8.19
CA LYS A 179 -3.96 19.72 7.10
C LYS A 179 -5.25 19.08 7.65
N ASP A 180 -6.35 19.84 7.58
CA ASP A 180 -7.66 19.27 7.82
C ASP A 180 -8.01 18.33 6.67
N ILE A 181 -8.45 17.13 7.04
CA ILE A 181 -8.67 16.04 6.12
C ILE A 181 -10.02 15.46 6.47
N ALA A 182 -10.93 15.51 5.51
CA ALA A 182 -12.20 14.84 5.66
C ALA A 182 -11.99 13.32 5.76
N ALA A 183 -12.43 12.73 6.86
CA ALA A 183 -12.49 11.26 7.01
C ALA A 183 -13.39 10.62 5.94
N LYS A 184 -14.36 11.41 5.45
CA LYS A 184 -15.36 11.03 4.46
C LYS A 184 -15.45 12.11 3.40
N VAL A 185 -15.17 11.73 2.16
CA VAL A 185 -15.32 12.62 1.01
C VAL A 185 -16.58 12.23 0.27
N THR A 186 -17.54 13.16 0.18
CA THR A 186 -18.77 12.93 -0.57
C THR A 186 -18.54 13.30 -2.03
N VAL A 187 -18.74 12.33 -2.92
CA VAL A 187 -18.60 12.49 -4.37
C VAL A 187 -19.99 12.45 -4.99
N LYS A 188 -20.41 13.59 -5.55
CA LYS A 188 -21.67 13.71 -6.28
C LYS A 188 -21.45 13.55 -7.79
N PHE A 189 -22.25 12.69 -8.42
CA PHE A 189 -22.20 12.45 -9.86
C PHE A 189 -23.34 13.20 -10.55
N SER A 190 -23.02 14.24 -11.33
CA SER A 190 -24.04 15.03 -12.04
C SER A 190 -24.77 14.24 -13.13
N ASP A 191 -24.07 13.33 -13.80
CA ASP A 191 -24.53 12.69 -15.04
C ASP A 191 -24.71 11.17 -14.89
N MET A 192 -24.64 10.65 -13.65
CA MET A 192 -24.79 9.23 -13.38
C MET A 192 -25.79 9.01 -12.25
N ARG A 193 -26.56 7.94 -12.39
CA ARG A 193 -27.46 7.39 -11.38
C ARG A 193 -27.09 5.93 -11.20
N PHE A 194 -27.14 5.37 -10.02
CA PHE A 194 -26.57 4.07 -9.69
C PHE A 194 -27.67 3.10 -9.22
N GLY A 195 -27.75 1.95 -9.87
CA GLY A 195 -28.62 0.86 -9.42
C GLY A 195 -27.95 -0.05 -8.38
N PRO A 196 -28.67 -1.04 -7.84
CA PRO A 196 -28.15 -1.96 -6.81
C PRO A 196 -26.89 -2.75 -7.22
N GLU A 197 -26.75 -3.03 -8.51
CA GLU A 197 -25.62 -3.78 -9.07
C GLU A 197 -24.46 -2.86 -9.55
N ASP A 198 -24.68 -1.55 -9.57
CA ASP A 198 -23.64 -0.60 -9.93
C ASP A 198 -22.69 -0.39 -8.74
N ALA A 199 -21.43 -0.07 -9.01
CA ALA A 199 -20.42 0.09 -7.96
C ALA A 199 -19.48 1.25 -8.27
N VAL A 200 -19.05 1.95 -7.22
CA VAL A 200 -17.98 2.93 -7.26
C VAL A 200 -16.80 2.35 -6.50
N GLN A 201 -15.59 2.55 -6.99
CA GLN A 201 -14.36 2.16 -6.32
C GLN A 201 -13.32 3.28 -6.40
N ALA A 202 -12.70 3.57 -5.26
CA ALA A 202 -11.60 4.54 -5.17
C ALA A 202 -10.26 3.85 -4.89
N VAL A 203 -9.17 4.45 -5.40
CA VAL A 203 -7.77 4.04 -5.16
C VAL A 203 -6.95 5.28 -4.87
N THR A 204 -6.26 5.33 -3.73
CA THR A 204 -5.43 6.49 -3.36
C THR A 204 -4.30 6.75 -4.37
N ARG A 205 -3.98 8.01 -4.62
CA ARG A 205 -3.01 8.42 -5.64
C ARG A 205 -1.58 8.12 -5.24
N GLU A 206 -1.21 8.26 -3.97
CA GLU A 206 0.17 8.10 -3.52
C GLU A 206 0.51 6.66 -3.14
N SER A 207 -0.38 5.94 -2.45
CA SER A 207 -0.13 4.56 -2.04
C SER A 207 -0.69 3.51 -3.00
N LEU A 208 -1.52 3.91 -3.99
CA LEU A 208 -2.27 3.00 -4.86
C LEU A 208 -3.08 1.98 -4.06
N THR A 209 -3.59 2.41 -2.91
CA THR A 209 -4.38 1.57 -2.03
C THR A 209 -5.86 1.80 -2.32
N PRO A 210 -6.62 0.77 -2.68
CA PRO A 210 -8.06 0.89 -2.75
C PRO A 210 -8.63 1.29 -1.38
N ILE A 211 -9.70 2.06 -1.36
CA ILE A 211 -10.34 2.54 -0.14
C ILE A 211 -11.84 2.28 -0.21
N PRO A 212 -12.52 2.12 0.94
CA PRO A 212 -13.95 1.84 0.98
C PRO A 212 -14.76 2.95 0.31
N THR A 213 -15.78 2.53 -0.41
CA THR A 213 -16.70 3.39 -1.13
C THR A 213 -18.11 2.88 -0.94
N LYS A 214 -19.02 3.75 -0.49
CA LYS A 214 -20.41 3.40 -0.21
C LYS A 214 -21.35 4.33 -0.93
N MET A 215 -22.28 3.77 -1.68
CA MET A 215 -23.40 4.53 -2.22
C MET A 215 -24.28 5.03 -1.07
N THR A 216 -24.76 6.26 -1.19
CA THR A 216 -25.74 6.81 -0.24
C THR A 216 -27.15 6.33 -0.59
N GLU A 217 -28.15 6.72 0.22
CA GLU A 217 -29.57 6.55 -0.15
C GLU A 217 -29.91 7.26 -1.46
N SER A 218 -29.20 8.34 -1.79
CA SER A 218 -29.27 8.94 -3.11
C SER A 218 -28.50 8.11 -4.12
N ASP A 219 -29.17 7.80 -5.23
CA ASP A 219 -28.63 7.06 -6.36
C ASP A 219 -27.59 7.84 -7.16
N ASP A 220 -27.17 9.04 -6.76
CA ASP A 220 -26.18 9.85 -7.48
C ASP A 220 -24.95 10.24 -6.66
N THR A 221 -24.85 9.72 -5.44
CA THR A 221 -23.84 10.16 -4.48
C THR A 221 -23.15 8.97 -3.83
N CYS A 222 -21.82 9.02 -3.77
CA CYS A 222 -20.97 8.04 -3.11
C CYS A 222 -20.17 8.73 -2.00
N VAL A 223 -19.99 8.05 -0.88
CA VAL A 223 -19.04 8.43 0.17
C VAL A 223 -17.78 7.60 -0.01
N VAL A 224 -16.64 8.28 -0.13
CA VAL A 224 -15.30 7.69 -0.10
C VAL A 224 -14.78 7.82 1.33
N GLU A 225 -14.54 6.70 2.01
CA GLU A 225 -14.12 6.68 3.41
C GLU A 225 -12.60 6.46 3.52
N SER A 226 -11.96 7.08 4.51
CA SER A 226 -10.60 6.76 4.96
C SER A 226 -9.53 6.86 3.88
N ALA A 227 -9.52 7.98 3.16
CA ALA A 227 -8.43 8.33 2.24
C ALA A 227 -7.15 8.75 3.00
N PHE A 228 -7.24 9.02 4.31
CA PHE A 228 -6.14 9.46 5.18
C PHE A 228 -5.37 10.67 4.62
N GLY A 229 -6.07 11.55 3.90
CA GLY A 229 -5.52 12.77 3.31
C GLY A 229 -4.87 12.60 1.95
N GLU A 230 -4.84 11.37 1.43
CA GLU A 230 -4.45 11.14 0.04
C GLU A 230 -5.60 11.51 -0.90
N GLU A 231 -5.28 12.20 -2.00
CA GLU A 231 -6.19 12.23 -3.15
C GLU A 231 -6.42 10.80 -3.66
N PHE A 232 -7.49 10.57 -4.40
CA PHE A 232 -7.79 9.25 -4.97
C PHE A 232 -8.21 9.33 -6.44
N TYR A 233 -8.01 8.23 -7.14
CA TYR A 233 -8.60 7.94 -8.43
C TYR A 233 -9.94 7.22 -8.24
N LEU A 234 -10.87 7.43 -9.15
CA LEU A 234 -12.19 6.81 -9.16
C LEU A 234 -12.39 5.92 -10.39
N ALA A 235 -13.07 4.81 -10.17
CA ALA A 235 -13.62 3.97 -11.22
C ALA A 235 -15.05 3.55 -10.85
N VAL A 236 -15.86 3.34 -11.86
CA VAL A 236 -17.29 3.01 -11.76
C VAL A 236 -17.58 1.77 -12.57
N ARG A 237 -18.32 0.83 -12.00
CA ARG A 237 -19.03 -0.22 -12.73
C ARG A 237 -20.48 0.22 -12.89
N LYS A 238 -20.92 0.43 -14.13
CA LYS A 238 -22.28 0.84 -14.43
C LYS A 238 -22.86 0.03 -15.59
N GLY A 239 -23.97 -0.68 -15.35
CA GLY A 239 -24.66 -1.45 -16.39
C GLY A 239 -23.74 -2.41 -17.16
N GLY A 240 -22.85 -3.10 -16.42
CA GLY A 240 -21.86 -4.03 -16.99
C GLY A 240 -20.62 -3.38 -17.64
N LYS A 241 -20.58 -2.05 -17.74
CA LYS A 241 -19.43 -1.29 -18.28
C LYS A 241 -18.55 -0.76 -17.15
N TYR A 242 -17.25 -0.66 -17.42
CA TYR A 242 -16.29 -0.08 -16.48
C TYR A 242 -15.84 1.28 -16.99
N ILE A 243 -15.97 2.30 -16.17
CA ILE A 243 -15.64 3.70 -16.48
C ILE A 243 -14.57 4.16 -15.50
N VAL A 244 -13.43 4.65 -15.96
CA VAL A 244 -12.33 5.09 -15.08
C VAL A 244 -12.02 6.56 -15.30
N GLY A 245 -11.85 7.30 -14.21
CA GLY A 245 -11.34 8.67 -14.24
C GLY A 245 -9.88 8.66 -14.65
N TRP A 246 -9.59 9.08 -15.88
CA TRP A 246 -8.24 9.20 -16.43
C TRP A 246 -8.18 10.35 -17.44
N PRO A 247 -7.05 11.04 -17.61
CA PRO A 247 -6.92 12.07 -18.63
C PRO A 247 -7.14 11.53 -20.04
N LYS A 248 -7.89 12.26 -20.86
CA LYS A 248 -8.12 11.93 -22.27
C LYS A 248 -6.89 12.14 -23.13
N GLU A 249 -6.11 13.19 -22.83
CA GLU A 249 -4.85 13.46 -23.50
C GLU A 249 -3.78 12.47 -23.05
N GLN A 250 -3.06 11.92 -24.03
CA GLN A 250 -2.10 10.85 -23.83
C GLN A 250 -0.81 11.20 -24.57
N ASP A 251 0.30 11.20 -23.85
CA ASP A 251 1.62 11.30 -24.46
C ASP A 251 1.88 10.02 -25.28
N LYS A 252 1.94 10.18 -26.61
CA LYS A 252 2.09 9.06 -27.55
C LYS A 252 3.42 8.33 -27.38
N GLN A 253 4.51 9.04 -27.08
CA GLN A 253 5.82 8.43 -26.91
C GLN A 253 5.84 7.62 -25.62
N LEU A 254 5.35 8.21 -24.52
CA LEU A 254 5.24 7.54 -23.24
C LEU A 254 4.29 6.33 -23.30
N PHE A 255 3.19 6.45 -24.04
CA PHE A 255 2.24 5.35 -24.25
C PHE A 255 2.88 4.19 -25.00
N ALA A 256 3.63 4.46 -26.07
CA ALA A 256 4.36 3.44 -26.81
C ALA A 256 5.39 2.73 -25.93
N LEU A 257 6.15 3.49 -25.13
CA LEU A 257 7.12 2.97 -24.18
C LEU A 257 6.46 2.08 -23.12
N ALA A 258 5.41 2.59 -22.45
CA ALA A 258 4.67 1.84 -21.45
C ALA A 258 4.09 0.54 -22.00
N ARG A 259 3.56 0.56 -23.24
CA ARG A 259 2.99 -0.61 -23.90
C ARG A 259 4.04 -1.70 -24.11
N ASP A 260 5.25 -1.34 -24.51
CA ASP A 260 6.36 -2.28 -24.67
C ASP A 260 6.75 -2.93 -23.33
N HIS A 261 6.96 -2.11 -22.29
CA HIS A 261 7.29 -2.58 -20.94
C HIS A 261 6.21 -3.48 -20.33
N ILE A 262 4.93 -3.16 -20.53
CA ILE A 262 3.80 -4.00 -20.07
C ILE A 262 3.84 -5.38 -20.73
N ARG A 263 4.17 -5.46 -22.03
CA ARG A 263 4.29 -6.73 -22.76
C ARG A 263 5.47 -7.56 -22.29
N ARG A 264 6.61 -6.92 -22.01
CA ARG A 264 7.82 -7.58 -21.50
C ARG A 264 7.68 -8.06 -20.06
N GLN A 265 6.85 -7.40 -19.25
CA GLN A 265 6.66 -7.76 -17.85
C GLN A 265 6.10 -9.18 -17.74
N LYS A 266 6.92 -10.13 -17.25
CA LYS A 266 6.45 -11.47 -16.88
C LYS A 266 5.72 -11.39 -15.54
N ASP A 267 4.47 -11.80 -15.50
CA ASP A 267 3.68 -11.96 -14.27
C ASP A 267 2.52 -12.94 -14.46
N PHE A 268 1.64 -13.00 -13.46
CA PHE A 268 0.45 -13.85 -13.46
C PHE A 268 -0.50 -13.59 -14.65
N TYR A 269 -0.57 -12.38 -15.20
CA TYR A 269 -1.51 -12.04 -16.27
C TYR A 269 -0.84 -12.21 -17.64
N ASN A 270 -1.50 -12.90 -18.57
CA ASN A 270 -0.98 -13.12 -19.92
C ASN A 270 -1.71 -12.29 -20.99
N ASP A 271 -2.89 -11.74 -20.69
CA ASP A 271 -3.57 -10.76 -21.53
C ASP A 271 -3.57 -9.40 -20.83
N LYS A 272 -2.91 -8.41 -21.43
CA LYS A 272 -2.69 -7.08 -20.86
C LYS A 272 -3.01 -6.02 -21.89
N LYS A 273 -4.01 -5.20 -21.60
CA LYS A 273 -4.41 -4.05 -22.43
C LYS A 273 -4.06 -2.75 -21.70
N LEU A 274 -3.12 -1.99 -22.26
CA LEU A 274 -2.85 -0.62 -21.84
C LEU A 274 -4.01 0.29 -22.28
N LEU A 275 -4.59 1.01 -21.34
CA LEU A 275 -5.71 1.91 -21.56
C LEU A 275 -5.28 3.38 -21.52
N GLY A 276 -4.35 3.73 -20.63
CA GLY A 276 -3.85 5.09 -20.49
C GLY A 276 -2.53 5.17 -19.74
N VAL A 277 -1.82 6.27 -19.92
CA VAL A 277 -0.58 6.64 -19.24
C VAL A 277 -0.71 8.02 -18.61
N LEU A 278 0.07 8.25 -17.56
CA LEU A 278 0.21 9.53 -16.89
C LEU A 278 1.66 9.65 -16.40
N ALA A 279 2.35 10.73 -16.74
CA ALA A 279 3.64 11.05 -16.14
C ALA A 279 3.45 11.55 -14.70
N GLY A 280 4.28 11.08 -13.78
CA GLY A 280 4.36 11.61 -12.43
C GLY A 280 4.78 13.07 -12.44
N THR A 281 4.37 13.83 -11.43
CA THR A 281 4.59 15.28 -11.35
C THR A 281 6.07 15.68 -11.30
N ASP A 282 6.93 14.80 -10.79
CA ASP A 282 8.38 14.98 -10.74
C ASP A 282 9.11 14.42 -11.98
N GLY A 283 8.36 13.78 -12.87
CA GLY A 283 8.86 13.18 -14.08
C GLY A 283 9.63 11.87 -13.89
N LYS A 284 9.79 11.38 -12.66
CA LYS A 284 10.55 10.16 -12.33
C LYS A 284 9.67 8.93 -12.19
N GLU A 285 8.37 9.12 -12.27
CA GLU A 285 7.39 8.05 -12.22
C GLU A 285 6.47 8.11 -13.43
N VAL A 286 5.94 6.95 -13.79
CA VAL A 286 4.89 6.81 -14.80
C VAL A 286 3.79 5.94 -14.19
N LEU A 287 2.55 6.33 -14.37
CA LEU A 287 1.38 5.55 -14.03
C LEU A 287 0.73 5.03 -15.30
N THR A 288 0.36 3.76 -15.30
CA THR A 288 -0.34 3.13 -16.42
C THR A 288 -1.65 2.53 -15.96
N LEU A 289 -2.75 2.88 -16.62
CA LEU A 289 -4.05 2.22 -16.45
C LEU A 289 -4.08 0.98 -17.36
N VAL A 290 -4.27 -0.19 -16.75
CA VAL A 290 -4.20 -1.48 -17.44
C VAL A 290 -5.41 -2.36 -17.11
N SER A 291 -5.97 -2.99 -18.14
CA SER A 291 -6.88 -4.12 -18.01
C SER A 291 -6.08 -5.41 -18.15
N LEU A 292 -6.25 -6.32 -17.20
CA LEU A 292 -5.46 -7.54 -17.06
C LEU A 292 -6.42 -8.73 -17.03
N ARG A 293 -6.14 -9.78 -17.81
CA ARG A 293 -6.86 -11.06 -17.76
C ARG A 293 -5.85 -12.20 -17.78
N ARG A 294 -6.09 -13.22 -16.95
CA ARG A 294 -5.32 -14.48 -17.00
C ARG A 294 -6.12 -15.48 -17.82
N LYS A 295 -5.93 -15.44 -19.14
CA LYS A 295 -6.56 -16.37 -20.08
C LYS A 295 -6.00 -17.77 -19.93
N VAL A 296 -6.84 -18.77 -20.17
CA VAL A 296 -6.41 -20.16 -20.38
C VAL A 296 -5.58 -20.22 -21.65
N ALA A 297 -4.40 -20.84 -21.57
CA ALA A 297 -3.58 -21.07 -22.75
C ALA A 297 -4.09 -22.35 -23.47
N PRO A 298 -4.36 -22.30 -24.78
CA PRO A 298 -4.96 -23.43 -25.50
C PRO A 298 -4.02 -24.62 -25.74
N THR A 299 -2.72 -24.54 -25.44
CA THR A 299 -1.74 -25.58 -25.78
C THR A 299 -1.40 -26.51 -24.62
N HIS A 300 -1.54 -27.82 -24.87
CA HIS A 300 -1.36 -28.97 -23.97
C HIS A 300 0.06 -29.24 -23.41
N PHE A 301 1.00 -28.30 -23.50
CA PHE A 301 2.35 -28.48 -22.93
C PHE A 301 2.91 -27.16 -22.38
N GLY A 302 2.92 -27.02 -21.04
CA GLY A 302 3.57 -25.92 -20.31
C GLY A 302 2.71 -25.29 -19.21
N GLU A 303 3.34 -24.93 -18.08
CA GLU A 303 2.71 -24.56 -16.81
C GLU A 303 1.59 -23.48 -16.89
N ILE A 304 0.35 -23.97 -16.77
CA ILE A 304 -0.87 -23.38 -16.18
C ILE A 304 -1.32 -22.02 -16.72
N GLY A 305 -2.18 -21.98 -17.75
CA GLY A 305 -3.08 -20.84 -18.00
C GLY A 305 -4.46 -21.04 -17.34
N GLY A 306 -5.07 -19.99 -16.81
CA GLY A 306 -6.28 -20.06 -15.95
C GLY A 306 -5.99 -20.52 -14.51
N GLU A 307 -6.98 -20.40 -13.62
CA GLU A 307 -6.94 -20.88 -12.23
C GLU A 307 -8.05 -21.91 -12.03
N TRP A 308 -7.80 -23.02 -11.35
CA TRP A 308 -8.87 -23.95 -10.99
C TRP A 308 -9.59 -23.42 -9.76
N ASP A 309 -10.86 -23.05 -9.92
CA ASP A 309 -11.71 -22.66 -8.81
C ASP A 309 -12.37 -23.91 -8.21
N ARG A 310 -12.06 -24.20 -6.95
CA ARG A 310 -12.57 -25.40 -6.25
C ARG A 310 -14.06 -25.31 -5.94
N GLU A 311 -14.60 -24.11 -5.73
CA GLU A 311 -16.00 -23.91 -5.40
C GLU A 311 -16.88 -24.02 -6.64
N LEU A 312 -16.40 -23.48 -7.77
CA LEU A 312 -17.09 -23.55 -9.06
C LEU A 312 -16.80 -24.84 -9.84
N GLY A 313 -15.81 -25.64 -9.41
CA GLY A 313 -15.43 -26.90 -10.05
C GLY A 313 -14.97 -26.72 -11.50
N THR A 314 -14.38 -25.57 -11.83
CA THR A 314 -14.03 -25.21 -13.22
C THR A 314 -12.81 -24.31 -13.31
N VAL A 315 -12.25 -24.22 -14.52
CA VAL A 315 -11.17 -23.26 -14.81
C VAL A 315 -11.77 -21.88 -14.94
N VAL A 316 -11.17 -20.91 -14.26
CA VAL A 316 -11.56 -19.51 -14.27
C VAL A 316 -10.42 -18.64 -14.77
N GLU A 317 -10.78 -17.45 -15.24
CA GLU A 317 -9.87 -16.45 -15.78
C GLU A 317 -9.97 -15.15 -14.98
N PRO A 318 -9.12 -14.97 -13.96
CA PRO A 318 -9.12 -13.75 -13.18
C PRO A 318 -8.90 -12.51 -14.05
N TRP A 319 -9.76 -11.51 -13.87
CA TRP A 319 -9.66 -10.20 -14.49
C TRP A 319 -9.42 -9.10 -13.44
N ARG A 320 -8.63 -8.09 -13.81
CA ARG A 320 -8.41 -6.89 -13.00
C ARG A 320 -8.34 -5.63 -13.83
N LEU A 321 -8.90 -4.56 -13.28
CA LEU A 321 -8.65 -3.19 -13.72
C LEU A 321 -7.71 -2.52 -12.71
N SER A 322 -6.53 -2.11 -13.16
CA SER A 322 -5.45 -1.71 -12.25
C SER A 322 -4.65 -0.50 -12.73
N ILE A 323 -4.07 0.21 -11.78
CA ILE A 323 -3.03 1.22 -11.99
C ILE A 323 -1.71 0.58 -11.62
N TRP A 324 -0.73 0.63 -12.52
CA TRP A 324 0.64 0.24 -12.23
C TRP A 324 1.52 1.47 -12.17
N ARG A 325 2.40 1.53 -11.16
CA ARG A 325 3.40 2.60 -11.03
C ARG A 325 4.77 2.08 -11.38
N TRP A 326 5.44 2.83 -12.22
CA TRP A 326 6.77 2.57 -12.71
C TRP A 326 7.71 3.67 -12.23
N LYS A 327 8.92 3.30 -11.83
CA LYS A 327 10.04 4.25 -11.83
C LYS A 327 10.51 4.41 -13.26
N TYR A 328 10.74 5.66 -13.66
CA TYR A 328 11.11 6.00 -15.02
C TYR A 328 12.56 6.48 -15.09
N ASP A 329 13.39 5.68 -15.75
CA ASP A 329 14.71 6.09 -16.21
C ASP A 329 14.59 6.74 -17.59
N ARG A 330 14.63 8.08 -17.59
CA ARG A 330 14.51 8.88 -18.82
C ARG A 330 15.71 8.75 -19.74
N VAL A 331 16.90 8.45 -19.20
CA VAL A 331 18.12 8.36 -20.00
C VAL A 331 18.08 7.07 -20.80
N ASN A 332 17.75 5.96 -20.14
CA ASN A 332 17.71 4.65 -20.77
C ASN A 332 16.34 4.30 -21.38
N GLN A 333 15.33 5.16 -21.21
CA GLN A 333 13.94 4.88 -21.59
C GLN A 333 13.44 3.56 -20.97
N GLU A 334 13.72 3.35 -19.70
CA GLU A 334 13.37 2.10 -18.99
C GLU A 334 12.34 2.37 -17.89
N LEU A 335 11.37 1.46 -17.77
CA LEU A 335 10.32 1.49 -16.76
C LEU A 335 10.46 0.30 -15.83
N ILE A 336 10.69 0.58 -14.55
CA ILE A 336 10.81 -0.47 -13.52
C ILE A 336 9.55 -0.46 -12.68
N LEU A 337 8.77 -1.55 -12.75
CA LEU A 337 7.54 -1.69 -12.00
C LEU A 337 7.81 -1.63 -10.50
N SER A 338 7.10 -0.73 -9.79
CA SER A 338 7.35 -0.44 -8.38
C SER A 338 6.16 -0.78 -7.47
N SER A 339 4.93 -0.61 -7.94
CA SER A 339 3.72 -0.87 -7.17
C SER A 339 2.49 -0.97 -8.09
N ARG A 340 1.39 -1.49 -7.53
CA ARG A 340 0.12 -1.71 -8.23
C ARG A 340 -1.03 -1.36 -7.30
N GLY A 341 -2.05 -0.70 -7.85
CA GLY A 341 -3.37 -0.54 -7.26
C GLY A 341 -4.42 -1.16 -8.16
N THR A 342 -5.50 -1.67 -7.59
CA THR A 342 -6.57 -2.33 -8.34
C THR A 342 -7.89 -1.67 -7.99
N PHE A 343 -8.66 -1.30 -9.00
CA PHE A 343 -10.05 -0.88 -8.83
C PHE A 343 -10.92 -2.13 -8.67
N PHE A 344 -11.14 -2.84 -9.77
CA PHE A 344 -12.04 -4.00 -9.79
C PHE A 344 -11.25 -5.29 -10.00
N ARG A 345 -11.74 -6.37 -9.37
CA ARG A 345 -11.33 -7.76 -9.60
C ARG A 345 -12.56 -8.60 -9.84
N ILE A 346 -12.52 -9.46 -10.83
CA ILE A 346 -13.62 -10.36 -11.19
C ILE A 346 -13.03 -11.73 -11.54
N ILE A 347 -13.78 -12.79 -11.25
CA ILE A 347 -13.52 -14.13 -11.72
C ILE A 347 -14.42 -14.35 -12.94
N LEU A 348 -13.82 -14.58 -14.11
CA LEU A 348 -14.55 -14.84 -15.36
C LEU A 348 -14.46 -16.32 -15.70
N LEU A 349 -15.45 -16.83 -16.44
CA LEU A 349 -15.31 -18.09 -17.14
C LEU A 349 -14.58 -17.87 -18.48
N PRO A 350 -13.91 -18.90 -19.05
CA PRO A 350 -13.22 -18.78 -20.33
C PRO A 350 -14.09 -18.27 -21.49
N LYS A 351 -15.39 -18.60 -21.45
CA LYS A 351 -16.39 -18.15 -22.44
C LYS A 351 -16.81 -16.69 -22.29
N ASP A 352 -16.57 -16.08 -21.12
CA ASP A 352 -17.03 -14.73 -20.86
C ASP A 352 -16.17 -13.72 -21.62
N SER A 353 -16.79 -12.64 -22.11
CA SER A 353 -16.06 -11.56 -22.76
C SER A 353 -15.20 -10.80 -21.76
N THR A 354 -14.06 -10.27 -22.22
CA THR A 354 -13.25 -9.40 -21.36
C THR A 354 -14.02 -8.09 -21.15
N PRO A 355 -14.22 -7.64 -19.90
CA PRO A 355 -14.94 -6.40 -19.64
C PRO A 355 -14.38 -5.21 -20.42
N GLU A 356 -15.27 -4.43 -21.02
CA GLU A 356 -14.90 -3.19 -21.70
C GLU A 356 -14.66 -2.07 -20.67
N VAL A 357 -13.55 -1.35 -20.85
CA VAL A 357 -13.16 -0.24 -19.99
C VAL A 357 -13.09 1.04 -20.80
N VAL A 358 -13.81 2.06 -20.36
CA VAL A 358 -13.92 3.39 -20.96
C VAL A 358 -13.23 4.41 -20.06
N ILE A 359 -12.44 5.31 -20.65
CA ILE A 359 -11.83 6.44 -19.94
C ILE A 359 -12.82 7.61 -19.91
N SER A 360 -12.94 8.26 -18.76
CA SER A 360 -13.79 9.43 -18.54
C SER A 360 -13.00 10.60 -17.96
N GLU A 361 -12.82 11.64 -18.78
CA GLU A 361 -12.24 12.93 -18.36
C GLU A 361 -13.12 13.61 -17.29
N LYS A 362 -14.44 13.45 -17.36
CA LYS A 362 -15.36 14.01 -16.36
C LYS A 362 -15.10 13.39 -14.98
N LEU A 363 -14.95 12.06 -14.92
CA LEU A 363 -14.64 11.36 -13.67
C LEU A 363 -13.23 11.68 -13.14
N TRP A 364 -12.32 12.04 -14.04
CA TRP A 364 -11.00 12.56 -13.69
C TRP A 364 -11.09 13.94 -13.02
N GLN A 365 -11.92 14.84 -13.56
CA GLN A 365 -12.08 16.21 -13.06
C GLN A 365 -12.92 16.32 -11.78
N LEU A 366 -13.89 15.40 -11.57
CA LEU A 366 -14.67 15.34 -10.32
C LEU A 366 -13.77 15.20 -9.07
N GLN A 367 -12.57 14.64 -9.22
CA GLN A 367 -11.60 14.49 -8.13
C GLN A 367 -10.89 15.79 -7.74
N GLN A 368 -11.07 16.89 -8.49
CA GLN A 368 -10.33 18.15 -8.27
C GLN A 368 -11.17 19.29 -7.69
N LYS A 369 -12.50 19.16 -7.61
CA LYS A 369 -13.37 20.34 -7.42
C LYS A 369 -13.94 20.62 -6.02
N ASP A 370 -13.83 19.71 -5.05
CA ASP A 370 -14.45 19.90 -3.72
C ASP A 370 -13.50 19.59 -2.54
N ASP A 371 -12.23 20.03 -2.62
CA ASP A 371 -11.40 20.23 -1.41
C ASP A 371 -11.79 21.61 -0.83
N THR A 372 -12.88 21.64 -0.05
CA THR A 372 -13.18 22.76 0.87
C THR A 372 -12.68 22.41 2.25
#